data_AF-A0A965PCB8-F1
#
_entry.id   AF-A0A965PCB8-F1
#
_cell.length_a   1.000
_cell.length_b   1.000
_cell.length_c   1.000
_cell.angle_alpha   90.00
_cell.angle_beta   90.00
_cell.angle_gamma   90.00
#
_symmetry.space_group_name_H-M   'P 1'
#
loop_
_entity.id
_entity.type
_entity.pdbx_description
1 polymer ?
#
loop_
_entity_poly.entity_id
_entity_poly.type
_entity_poly.pdbx_seq_one_letter_code
_entity_poly.pdbx_strand_id
1 'polypeptide(L)'
;MPFVEPGETHHPNKPIGSKQCQQILSHLQSGRPITALEALNLYGIFRLASRIHDLKKNGIAIKSRDVETETGKKVSQYYID
;
A
#
# COMPACT_ATOMS: atom_id res chain seq x y z
N MET A 1 -30.04 -28.06 -12.18
CA MET A 1 -29.47 -26.70 -12.24
C MET A 1 -28.00 -26.87 -12.63
N PRO A 2 -27.54 -26.38 -13.78
CA PRO A 2 -26.14 -26.50 -14.16
C PRO A 2 -25.29 -25.58 -13.27
N PHE A 3 -24.25 -26.16 -12.68
CA PHE A 3 -23.22 -25.47 -11.92
C PHE A 3 -22.53 -24.46 -12.86
N VAL A 4 -22.76 -23.16 -12.63
CA VAL A 4 -22.01 -22.09 -13.30
C VAL A 4 -20.58 -22.17 -12.82
N GLU A 5 -19.68 -22.45 -13.75
CA GLU A 5 -18.23 -22.46 -13.51
C GLU A 5 -17.81 -21.10 -12.95
N PRO A 6 -16.98 -21.03 -11.88
CA PRO A 6 -16.48 -19.76 -11.40
C PRO A 6 -15.64 -19.14 -12.51
N GLY A 7 -16.14 -18.03 -13.07
CA GLY A 7 -15.51 -17.33 -14.18
C GLY A 7 -14.01 -17.20 -13.97
N GLU A 8 -13.25 -17.65 -14.96
CA GLU A 8 -11.80 -17.51 -15.02
C GLU A 8 -11.43 -16.07 -14.66
N THR A 9 -10.67 -15.89 -13.57
CA THR A 9 -10.08 -14.59 -13.28
C THR A 9 -8.92 -14.37 -14.25
N HIS A 10 -9.25 -13.93 -15.46
CA HIS A 10 -8.28 -13.43 -16.44
C HIS A 10 -7.56 -12.22 -15.83
N HIS A 11 -6.40 -12.44 -15.22
CA HIS A 11 -5.47 -11.36 -14.87
C HIS A 11 -4.28 -11.40 -15.84
N PRO A 12 -4.44 -10.91 -17.09
CA PRO A 12 -3.29 -10.69 -17.96
C PRO A 12 -2.40 -9.64 -17.29
N ASN A 13 -1.18 -10.06 -16.92
CA ASN A 13 -0.16 -9.25 -16.25
C ASN A 13 -0.56 -8.79 -14.84
N LYS A 14 -0.19 -9.56 -13.81
CA LYS A 14 -0.55 -9.29 -12.39
C LYS A 14 -0.18 -7.85 -12.02
N PRO A 15 -1.13 -6.89 -11.97
CA PRO A 15 -0.81 -5.56 -11.53
C PRO A 15 -0.45 -5.68 -10.05
N ILE A 16 0.61 -5.01 -9.64
CA ILE A 16 1.12 -4.95 -8.26
C ILE A 16 -0.09 -4.83 -7.32
N GLY A 17 -0.40 -5.92 -6.62
CA GLY A 17 -1.78 -6.28 -6.25
C GLY A 17 -2.62 -5.13 -5.68
N SER A 18 -3.76 -4.85 -6.30
CA SER A 18 -4.76 -3.83 -5.91
C SER A 18 -4.40 -2.38 -6.31
N LYS A 19 -5.38 -1.63 -6.83
CA LYS A 19 -5.27 -0.19 -7.15
C LYS A 19 -4.67 0.66 -6.01
N GLN A 20 -4.93 0.24 -4.77
CA GLN A 20 -4.34 0.77 -3.54
C GLN A 20 -2.80 0.71 -3.51
N CYS A 21 -2.18 -0.41 -3.91
CA CYS A 21 -0.72 -0.55 -3.95
C CYS A 21 -0.10 0.43 -4.95
N GLN A 22 -0.71 0.60 -6.12
CA GLN A 22 -0.26 1.59 -7.11
C GLN A 22 -0.38 3.02 -6.60
N GLN A 23 -1.46 3.36 -5.88
CA GLN A 23 -1.62 4.69 -5.28
C GLN A 23 -0.51 4.98 -4.25
N ILE A 24 -0.23 4.02 -3.36
CA ILE A 24 0.84 4.13 -2.37
C ILE A 24 2.20 4.25 -3.06
N LEU A 25 2.47 3.39 -4.05
CA LEU A 25 3.71 3.42 -4.82
C LEU A 25 3.93 4.79 -5.47
N SER A 26 2.91 5.32 -6.16
CA SER A 26 2.98 6.62 -6.84
C SER A 26 3.21 7.76 -5.84
N HIS A 27 2.56 7.72 -4.69
CA HIS A 27 2.77 8.69 -3.61
C HIS A 27 4.22 8.65 -3.11
N LEU A 28 4.73 7.45 -2.81
CA LEU A 28 6.10 7.25 -2.33
C LEU A 28 7.15 7.64 -3.38
N GLN A 29 6.92 7.34 -4.66
CA GLN A 29 7.80 7.73 -5.78
C GLN A 29 7.85 9.24 -5.99
N SER A 30 6.83 10.00 -5.55
CA SER A 30 6.89 11.46 -5.55
C SER A 30 7.83 12.03 -4.48
N GLY A 31 8.57 11.18 -3.75
CA GLY A 31 9.44 11.57 -2.64
C GLY A 31 8.67 11.95 -1.38
N ARG A 32 7.36 11.65 -1.32
CA ARG A 32 6.51 11.98 -0.19
C ARG A 32 6.39 10.79 0.75
N PRO A 33 6.73 10.95 2.03
CA PRO A 33 6.50 9.90 3.02
C PRO A 33 5.01 9.79 3.34
N ILE A 34 4.56 8.58 3.67
CA ILE A 34 3.15 8.32 4.01
C ILE A 34 3.04 7.58 5.34
N THR A 35 2.10 8.02 6.18
CA THR A 35 1.75 7.34 7.44
C THR A 35 0.48 6.51 7.27
N ALA A 36 0.21 5.60 8.20
CA ALA A 36 -1.05 4.85 8.18
C ALA A 36 -2.28 5.77 8.25
N LEU A 37 -2.20 6.87 8.99
CA LEU A 37 -3.27 7.86 9.10
C LEU A 37 -3.45 8.63 7.78
N GLU A 38 -2.36 9.07 7.16
CA GLU A 38 -2.39 9.76 5.86
C GLU A 38 -2.96 8.85 4.76
N ALA A 39 -2.54 7.58 4.73
CA ALA A 39 -3.08 6.62 3.77
C ALA A 39 -4.58 6.36 3.98
N LEU A 40 -5.03 6.38 5.23
CA LEU A 40 -6.45 6.28 5.55
C LEU A 40 -7.22 7.52 5.09
N ASN A 41 -6.72 8.71 5.38
CA ASN A 41 -7.40 9.97 5.08
C ASN A 41 -7.43 10.29 3.57
N LEU A 42 -6.31 10.09 2.88
CA LEU A 42 -6.15 10.42 1.46
C LEU A 42 -6.72 9.34 0.53
N TYR A 43 -6.54 8.05 0.89
CA TYR A 43 -6.81 6.93 -0.01
C TYR A 43 -7.82 5.92 0.56
N GLY A 44 -8.29 6.10 1.80
CA GLY A 44 -9.19 5.13 2.45
C GLY A 44 -8.52 3.79 2.76
N ILE A 45 -7.18 3.75 2.91
CA ILE A 45 -6.44 2.49 3.08
C ILE A 45 -6.18 2.21 4.55
N PHE A 46 -6.98 1.32 5.13
CA PHE A 46 -6.82 0.86 6.52
C PHE A 46 -5.61 -0.05 6.73
N ARG A 47 -5.23 -0.84 5.71
CA ARG A 47 -4.15 -1.85 5.80
C ARG A 47 -2.90 -1.44 5.03
N LEU A 48 -2.39 -0.23 5.27
CA LEU A 48 -1.19 0.29 4.61
C LEU A 48 -0.01 -0.68 4.76
N ALA A 49 0.24 -1.19 5.97
CA ALA A 49 1.36 -2.10 6.23
C ALA A 49 1.34 -3.37 5.36
N SER A 50 0.16 -3.95 5.10
CA SER A 50 0.04 -5.11 4.20
C SER A 50 0.39 -4.75 2.76
N ARG A 51 -0.05 -3.58 2.28
CA ARG A 51 0.27 -3.07 0.94
C ARG A 51 1.76 -2.76 0.79
N ILE A 52 2.37 -2.14 1.78
CA ILE A 52 3.82 -1.91 1.82
C ILE A 52 4.58 -3.24 1.78
N HIS A 53 4.12 -4.26 2.50
CA HIS A 53 4.73 -5.59 2.47
C HIS A 53 4.63 -6.24 1.09
N ASP A 54 3.48 -6.14 0.41
CA ASP A 54 3.33 -6.56 -0.98
C ASP A 54 4.35 -5.83 -1.88
N LEU A 55 4.47 -4.51 -1.77
CA LEU A 55 5.42 -3.71 -2.56
C LEU A 55 6.88 -4.11 -2.29
N LYS A 56 7.26 -4.33 -1.03
CA LYS A 56 8.60 -4.84 -0.64
C LYS A 56 8.87 -6.21 -1.27
N LYS A 57 7.88 -7.12 -1.25
CA LYS A 57 7.99 -8.45 -1.86
C LYS A 57 8.16 -8.39 -3.39
N ASN A 58 7.67 -7.33 -4.02
CA ASN A 58 7.87 -7.06 -5.44
C ASN A 58 9.24 -6.41 -5.75
N GLY A 59 10.14 -6.27 -4.76
CA GLY A 59 11.50 -5.75 -4.96
C GLY A 59 11.62 -4.23 -4.80
N ILE A 60 10.61 -3.56 -4.25
CA ILE A 60 10.65 -2.10 -4.04
C ILE A 60 11.28 -1.79 -2.68
N ALA A 61 12.32 -0.97 -2.69
CA ALA A 61 13.06 -0.55 -1.50
C ALA A 61 12.29 0.51 -0.70
N ILE A 62 11.34 0.06 0.13
CA ILE A 62 10.58 0.94 1.02
C ILE A 62 11.19 0.92 2.42
N LYS A 63 11.63 2.07 2.91
CA LYS A 63 12.07 2.27 4.29
C LYS A 63 10.90 2.68 5.18
N SER A 64 11.05 2.41 6.46
CA SER A 64 10.07 2.80 7.49
C SER A 64 10.79 3.39 8.68
N ARG A 65 10.26 4.49 9.21
CA ARG A 65 10.72 5.12 10.44
C ARG A 65 9.55 5.35 11.38
N ASP A 66 9.78 5.27 12.68
CA ASP A 66 8.85 5.80 13.67
C ASP A 66 8.95 7.32 13.71
N VAL A 67 7.80 7.99 13.70
CA VAL A 67 7.69 9.42 13.90
C VAL A 67 6.71 9.67 15.03
N GLU A 68 7.04 10.62 15.90
CA GLU A 68 6.14 11.08 16.94
C GLU A 68 5.19 12.12 16.33
N THR A 69 3.88 11.93 16.49
CA THR A 69 2.89 12.91 16.09
C THR A 69 2.79 14.03 17.13
N GLU A 70 2.20 15.16 16.75
CA GLU A 70 1.93 16.29 17.66
C GLU A 70 1.09 15.91 18.89
N THR A 71 0.38 14.76 18.83
CA THR A 71 -0.40 14.21 19.95
C THR A 71 0.46 13.33 20.88
N GLY A 72 1.78 13.25 20.67
CA GLY A 72 2.69 12.38 21.44
C GLY A 72 2.56 10.89 21.12
N LYS A 73 1.87 10.53 20.02
CA LYS A 73 1.71 9.14 19.60
C LYS A 73 2.79 8.77 18.59
N LYS A 74 3.44 7.62 18.77
CA LYS A 74 4.40 7.09 17.80
C LYS A 74 3.66 6.39 16.68
N VAL A 75 3.90 6.82 15.44
CA VAL A 75 3.33 6.22 14.23
C VAL A 75 4.41 5.82 13.25
N SER A 76 4.17 4.77 12.48
CA SER A 76 5.08 4.34 11.43
C SER A 76 4.87 5.15 10.17
N GLN A 77 5.95 5.75 9.67
CA GLN A 77 6.01 6.49 8.42
C GLN A 77 6.87 5.73 7.41
N TYR A 78 6.36 5.56 6.20
CA TYR A 78 7.01 4.83 5.11
C TYR A 78 7.48 5.80 4.02
N TYR A 79 8.64 5.55 3.44
CA TYR A 79 9.23 6.37 2.38
C TYR A 79 10.14 5.52 1.47
N ILE A 80 10.37 5.99 0.24
CA ILE A 80 11.37 5.42 -0.68
C ILE A 80 12.59 6.35 -0.63
N ASP A 81 13.78 5.75 -0.67
CA ASP A 81 15.08 6.42 -0.71
C ASP A 81 15.68 6.31 -2.12
#